data_AF-A0A847N609-F1
#
_entry.id   AF-A0A847N609-F1
#
_cell.length_a   1.000
_cell.length_b   1.000
_cell.length_c   1.000
_cell.angle_alpha   90.00
_cell.angle_beta   90.00
_cell.angle_gamma   90.00
#
_symmetry.space_group_name_H-M   'P 1'
#
loop_
_entity.id
_entity.type
_entity.pdbx_description
1 polymer ?
#
loop_
_entity_poly.entity_id
_entity_poly.type
_entity_poly.pdbx_seq_one_letter_code
_entity_poly.pdbx_strand_id
1 'polypeptide(L)'
;MKQTSYLKSKRASDLYFSFPINRTKLLITNLLLGLLQLIFIFTVVYWIGFLVVVIGFSQHKHIISIYNNFYGTSYSGYHFIQYIPLYFFMILLTLIPYTIFTFIYTKANNKKDGIILFGLYSLVIPLISALIQILTDNYKNPFMYTAFSSLYSLTHGYINSIESTTQISPFKYLDGEEFILSLIVFSIITIVFATLMVLQERKRKNEEIDQITSNYFGFKILLPINMILTYATFSLTSGSIINISGIFLGIFYLIVYMLYQKNIKMKPRYYIIWAANIILGLLIGLILSYFQV
;
A
#
# COMPACT_ATOMS: atom_id res chain seq x y z
N MET A 1 17.82 18.95 5.67
CA MET A 1 16.38 18.87 6.02
C MET A 1 16.20 17.89 7.18
N LYS A 2 15.97 18.38 8.41
CA LYS A 2 15.61 17.53 9.55
C LYS A 2 14.21 16.98 9.28
N GLN A 3 14.13 15.71 8.88
CA GLN A 3 12.87 15.00 8.71
C GLN A 3 11.95 15.27 9.91
N THR A 4 10.79 15.82 9.60
CA THR A 4 9.54 15.92 10.36
C THR A 4 9.01 14.54 10.75
N SER A 5 9.87 13.70 11.31
CA SER A 5 9.44 12.43 11.85
C SER A 5 8.71 12.70 13.15
N TYR A 6 7.45 12.27 13.19
CA TYR A 6 6.64 12.21 14.40
C TYR A 6 7.34 11.47 15.55
N LEU A 7 8.20 10.51 15.18
CA LEU A 7 8.96 9.66 16.09
C LEU A 7 10.31 10.33 16.37
N LYS A 8 10.32 11.07 17.49
CA LYS A 8 11.49 11.74 18.02
C LYS A 8 12.36 10.75 18.79
N SER A 9 13.68 10.89 18.73
CA SER A 9 14.58 10.16 19.64
C SER A 9 14.21 10.48 21.09
N LYS A 10 14.48 9.58 22.04
CA LYS A 10 14.15 9.77 23.46
C LYS A 10 14.38 11.20 23.98
N ARG A 11 15.55 11.78 23.71
CA ARG A 11 15.88 13.18 24.09
C ARG A 11 15.01 14.25 23.41
N ALA A 12 14.65 14.06 22.15
CA ALA A 12 13.78 14.97 21.42
C ALA A 12 12.30 14.76 21.79
N SER A 13 11.94 13.56 22.23
CA SER A 13 10.65 13.21 22.82
C SER A 13 10.48 13.88 24.19
N ASP A 14 11.48 13.81 25.07
CA ASP A 14 11.43 14.47 26.39
C ASP A 14 11.27 15.99 26.24
N LEU A 15 12.01 16.60 25.31
CA LEU A 15 11.85 18.01 24.94
C LEU A 15 10.47 18.31 24.33
N TYR A 16 9.87 17.35 23.62
CA TYR A 16 8.53 17.51 23.02
C TYR A 16 7.43 17.46 24.07
N PHE A 17 7.58 16.61 25.07
CA PHE A 17 6.64 16.50 26.18
C PHE A 17 6.76 17.63 27.19
N SER A 18 7.86 18.38 27.20
CA SER A 18 8.02 19.57 28.04
C SER A 18 7.39 20.84 27.47
N PHE A 19 6.98 20.87 26.19
CA PHE A 19 6.32 22.04 25.61
C PHE A 19 4.83 22.11 25.99
N PRO A 20 4.30 23.30 26.33
CA PRO A 20 2.89 23.51 26.67
C PRO A 20 1.98 23.54 25.42
N ILE A 21 2.28 22.74 24.40
CA ILE A 21 1.50 22.67 23.16
C ILE A 21 0.70 21.36 23.15
N ASN A 22 -0.57 21.45 22.77
CA ASN A 22 -1.45 20.28 22.68
C ASN A 22 -0.93 19.29 21.62
N ARG A 23 -0.62 18.06 22.05
CA ARG A 23 -0.05 16.97 21.23
C ARG A 23 -0.85 16.71 19.96
N THR A 24 -2.17 16.83 20.04
CA THR A 24 -3.07 16.64 18.89
C THR A 24 -2.87 17.69 17.81
N LYS A 25 -2.63 18.96 18.20
CA LYS A 25 -2.35 20.04 17.24
C LYS A 25 -1.03 19.79 16.50
N LEU A 26 0.00 19.30 17.20
CA LEU A 26 1.30 18.98 16.59
C LEU A 26 1.20 17.79 15.63
N LEU A 27 0.46 16.74 16.00
CA LEU A 27 0.20 15.61 15.11
C LEU A 27 -0.51 16.05 13.83
N ILE A 28 -1.59 16.84 13.96
CA ILE A 28 -2.34 17.37 12.80
C ILE A 28 -1.43 18.24 11.93
N THR A 29 -0.62 19.11 12.54
CA THR A 29 0.33 19.97 11.80
C THR A 29 1.33 19.13 10.99
N ASN A 30 1.90 18.09 11.59
CA ASN A 30 2.83 17.20 10.90
C ASN A 30 2.15 16.40 9.78
N LEU A 31 0.90 15.98 9.98
CA LEU A 31 0.12 15.32 8.92
C LEU A 31 -0.14 16.28 7.76
N LEU A 32 -0.55 17.53 8.03
CA LEU A 32 -0.77 18.52 6.98
C LEU A 32 0.52 18.84 6.21
N LEU A 33 1.65 18.98 6.91
CA LEU A 33 2.95 19.18 6.27
C LEU A 33 3.36 17.98 5.39
N GLY A 34 3.14 16.76 5.88
CA GLY A 34 3.41 15.55 5.11
C GLY A 34 2.50 15.41 3.88
N LEU A 35 1.23 15.80 4.01
CA LEU A 35 0.25 15.83 2.93
C LEU A 35 0.64 16.87 1.86
N LEU A 36 1.04 18.07 2.27
CA LEU A 36 1.55 19.10 1.35
C LEU A 36 2.80 18.62 0.61
N GLN A 37 3.73 17.96 1.31
CA GLN A 37 4.91 17.37 0.70
C GLN A 37 4.53 16.28 -0.32
N LEU A 38 3.55 15.42 0.00
CA LEU A 38 3.06 14.39 -0.91
C LEU A 38 2.42 15.01 -2.15
N ILE A 39 1.56 16.02 -1.99
CA ILE A 39 0.95 16.74 -3.12
C ILE A 39 2.03 17.35 -3.99
N PHE A 40 3.04 17.99 -3.41
CA PHE A 40 4.13 18.59 -4.17
C PHE A 40 4.89 17.54 -5.00
N ILE A 41 5.32 16.44 -4.37
CA ILE A 41 6.04 15.35 -5.07
C ILE A 41 5.15 14.74 -6.16
N PHE A 42 3.88 14.45 -5.84
CA PHE A 42 2.92 13.91 -6.78
C PHE A 42 2.74 14.84 -7.99
N THR A 43 2.61 16.14 -7.76
CA THR A 43 2.47 17.16 -8.80
C THR A 43 3.65 17.12 -9.75
N VAL A 44 4.87 17.15 -9.21
CA VAL A 44 6.09 17.12 -10.03
C VAL A 44 6.17 15.84 -10.86
N VAL A 45 5.96 14.68 -10.23
CA VAL A 45 6.03 13.38 -10.92
C VAL A 45 4.95 13.25 -11.99
N TYR A 46 3.72 13.69 -11.70
CA TYR A 46 2.59 13.62 -12.61
C TYR A 46 2.83 14.44 -13.88
N TRP A 47 3.26 15.70 -13.72
CA TRP A 47 3.50 16.60 -14.86
C TRP A 47 4.74 16.22 -15.66
N ILE A 48 5.79 15.70 -15.01
CA ILE A 48 6.92 15.09 -15.73
C ILE A 48 6.44 13.88 -16.54
N GLY A 49 5.63 13.01 -15.95
CA GLY A 49 5.04 11.87 -16.66
C GLY A 49 4.21 12.30 -17.87
N PHE A 50 3.37 13.32 -17.70
CA PHE A 50 2.61 13.92 -18.80
C PHE A 50 3.52 14.43 -19.92
N LEU A 51 4.59 15.16 -19.60
CA LEU A 51 5.54 15.66 -20.59
C LEU A 51 6.20 14.52 -21.37
N VAL A 52 6.57 13.42 -20.70
CA VAL A 52 7.13 12.23 -21.36
C VAL A 52 6.13 11.64 -22.35
N VAL A 53 4.86 11.51 -21.97
CA VAL A 53 3.81 11.00 -22.88
C VAL A 53 3.61 11.94 -24.07
N VAL A 54 3.53 13.26 -23.85
CA VAL A 54 3.35 14.25 -24.91
C VAL A 54 4.53 14.24 -25.90
N ILE A 55 5.76 14.23 -25.40
CA ILE A 55 6.97 14.19 -26.24
C ILE A 55 7.04 12.88 -27.03
N GLY A 56 6.81 11.75 -26.37
CA GLY A 56 6.80 10.44 -27.03
C GLY A 56 5.78 10.36 -28.16
N PHE A 57 4.57 10.89 -27.92
CA PHE A 57 3.52 10.95 -28.93
C PHE A 57 3.87 11.90 -30.10
N SER A 58 4.51 13.04 -29.81
CA SER A 58 4.95 13.99 -30.83
C SER A 58 6.01 13.41 -31.78
N GLN A 59 6.86 12.50 -31.29
CA GLN A 59 7.91 11.87 -32.11
C GLN A 59 7.36 10.79 -33.06
N HIS A 60 6.25 10.14 -32.69
CA HIS A 60 5.66 9.04 -33.47
C HIS A 60 4.50 9.47 -34.38
N LYS A 61 4.31 10.79 -34.53
CA LYS A 61 3.21 11.42 -35.27
C LYS A 61 3.06 10.90 -36.71
N HIS A 62 4.17 10.55 -37.36
CA HIS A 62 4.19 10.04 -38.74
C HIS A 62 3.69 8.59 -38.86
N ILE A 63 3.92 7.75 -37.83
CA ILE A 63 3.47 6.34 -37.79
C ILE A 63 1.97 6.28 -37.46
N ILE A 64 1.53 7.12 -36.52
CA ILE A 64 0.13 7.21 -36.09
C ILE A 64 -0.76 7.72 -37.24
N SER A 65 -0.27 8.67 -38.04
CA SER A 65 -0.92 9.14 -39.27
C SER A 65 -1.18 8.02 -40.29
N ILE A 66 -0.20 7.13 -40.50
CA ILE A 66 -0.32 5.99 -41.43
C ILE A 66 -1.35 4.99 -40.90
N TYR A 67 -1.33 4.72 -39.59
CA TYR A 67 -2.25 3.79 -38.94
C TYR A 67 -3.71 4.28 -38.97
N ASN A 68 -3.94 5.57 -38.70
CA ASN A 68 -5.25 6.21 -38.74
C ASN A 68 -5.90 6.15 -40.14
N ASN A 69 -5.10 6.32 -41.20
CA ASN A 69 -5.57 6.19 -42.58
C ASN A 69 -5.89 4.75 -42.97
N PHE A 70 -5.19 3.77 -42.40
CA PHE A 70 -5.36 2.35 -42.75
C PHE A 70 -6.56 1.70 -42.05
N TYR A 71 -6.86 2.11 -40.81
CA TYR A 71 -7.94 1.51 -39.99
C TYR A 71 -9.15 2.44 -39.80
N GLY A 72 -9.16 3.64 -40.38
CA GLY A 72 -10.27 4.59 -40.25
C GLY A 72 -10.46 5.14 -38.83
N THR A 73 -9.46 5.00 -37.96
CA THR A 73 -9.52 5.40 -36.55
C THR A 73 -8.94 6.81 -36.39
N SER A 74 -9.76 7.73 -35.86
CA SER A 74 -9.31 9.09 -35.56
C SER A 74 -8.69 9.13 -34.16
N TYR A 75 -7.41 8.76 -34.02
CA TYR A 75 -6.64 9.09 -32.81
C TYR A 75 -6.48 10.61 -32.73
N SER A 76 -7.39 11.23 -32.00
CA SER A 76 -7.50 12.68 -31.90
C SER A 76 -6.78 13.17 -30.65
N GLY A 77 -6.12 14.33 -30.71
CA GLY A 77 -5.42 14.93 -29.55
C GLY A 77 -6.32 15.26 -28.34
N TYR A 78 -7.59 14.88 -28.35
CA TYR A 78 -8.57 15.02 -27.28
C TYR A 78 -8.17 14.25 -26.00
N HIS A 79 -7.33 13.22 -26.10
CA HIS A 79 -6.87 12.45 -24.93
C HIS A 79 -5.97 13.26 -23.98
N PHE A 80 -5.29 14.31 -24.47
CA PHE A 80 -4.42 15.14 -23.61
C PHE A 80 -5.19 16.12 -22.73
N ILE A 81 -6.38 16.57 -23.14
CA ILE A 81 -7.21 17.46 -22.32
C ILE A 81 -7.69 16.72 -21.07
N GLN A 82 -7.92 15.42 -21.17
CA GLN A 82 -8.39 14.56 -20.09
C GLN A 82 -7.31 14.31 -19.00
N TYR A 83 -6.04 14.65 -19.24
CA TYR A 83 -4.99 14.64 -18.20
C TYR A 83 -5.30 15.66 -17.09
N ILE A 84 -5.86 16.82 -17.41
CA ILE A 84 -6.05 17.87 -16.41
C ILE A 84 -7.07 17.46 -15.33
N PRO A 85 -8.28 16.96 -15.66
CA PRO A 85 -9.19 16.50 -14.62
C PRO A 85 -8.68 15.22 -13.92
N LEU A 86 -7.99 14.33 -14.65
CA LEU A 86 -7.38 13.12 -14.07
C LEU A 86 -6.39 13.46 -12.94
N TYR A 87 -5.57 14.49 -13.11
CA TYR A 87 -4.66 15.00 -12.09
C TYR A 87 -5.38 15.32 -10.77
N PHE A 88 -6.47 16.08 -10.83
CA PHE A 88 -7.22 16.48 -9.63
C PHE A 88 -7.87 15.28 -8.93
N PHE A 89 -8.46 14.35 -9.70
CA PHE A 89 -9.00 13.12 -9.13
C PHE A 89 -7.92 12.27 -8.47
N MET A 90 -6.78 12.08 -9.12
CA MET A 90 -5.68 11.30 -8.58
C MET A 90 -5.14 11.91 -7.28
N ILE A 91 -4.98 13.23 -7.19
CA ILE A 91 -4.57 13.89 -5.94
C ILE A 91 -5.56 13.59 -4.81
N LEU A 92 -6.86 13.75 -5.05
CA LEU A 92 -7.87 13.46 -4.04
C LEU A 92 -7.81 12.00 -3.59
N LEU A 93 -7.68 11.07 -4.53
CA LEU A 93 -7.60 9.65 -4.23
C LEU A 93 -6.31 9.28 -3.49
N THR A 94 -5.19 10.00 -3.67
CA THR A 94 -3.96 9.73 -2.90
C THR A 94 -4.07 10.03 -1.40
N LEU A 95 -5.09 10.81 -0.98
CA LEU A 95 -5.36 11.06 0.44
C LEU A 95 -5.71 9.78 1.21
N ILE A 96 -6.35 8.83 0.54
CA ILE A 96 -6.77 7.54 1.10
C ILE A 96 -5.56 6.73 1.56
N PRO A 97 -4.65 6.28 0.66
CA PRO A 97 -3.49 5.50 1.08
C PRO A 97 -2.60 6.33 2.01
N TYR A 98 -2.43 7.64 1.77
CA TYR A 98 -1.62 8.49 2.65
C TYR A 98 -2.08 8.43 4.11
N THR A 99 -3.38 8.59 4.36
CA THR A 99 -3.92 8.59 5.72
C THR A 99 -3.81 7.22 6.37
N ILE A 100 -4.13 6.16 5.63
CA ILE A 100 -4.06 4.77 6.11
C ILE A 100 -2.62 4.42 6.51
N PHE A 101 -1.65 4.72 5.66
CA PHE A 101 -0.25 4.42 5.93
C PHE A 101 0.37 5.35 6.97
N THR A 102 -0.09 6.60 7.07
CA THR A 102 0.33 7.50 8.15
C THR A 102 -0.14 6.95 9.50
N PHE A 103 -1.39 6.48 9.59
CA PHE A 103 -1.89 5.80 10.80
C PHE A 103 -1.03 4.58 11.16
N ILE A 104 -0.75 3.71 10.21
CA ILE A 104 0.14 2.55 10.42
C ILE A 104 1.52 3.00 10.93
N TYR A 105 2.09 4.03 10.31
CA TYR A 105 3.39 4.56 10.71
C TYR A 105 3.38 5.11 12.15
N THR A 106 2.28 5.74 12.58
CA THR A 106 2.16 6.23 13.98
C THR A 106 2.18 5.10 15.03
N LYS A 107 1.87 3.86 14.63
CA LYS A 107 1.93 2.68 15.51
C LYS A 107 3.34 2.26 15.87
N ALA A 108 4.32 2.68 15.08
CA ALA A 108 5.71 2.38 15.34
C ALA A 108 6.23 3.18 16.53
N ASN A 109 7.06 2.54 17.33
CA ASN A 109 7.81 3.20 18.40
C ASN A 109 9.14 3.78 17.90
N ASN A 110 9.55 3.42 16.69
CA ASN A 110 10.80 3.83 16.04
C ASN A 110 10.61 4.09 14.54
N LYS A 111 11.47 4.93 13.95
CA LYS A 111 11.44 5.19 12.48
C LYS A 111 11.64 3.93 11.64
N LYS A 112 12.58 3.06 12.03
CA LYS A 112 12.88 1.80 11.33
C LYS A 112 11.68 0.86 11.36
N ASP A 113 11.10 0.70 12.55
CA ASP A 113 9.88 -0.07 12.77
C ASP A 113 8.73 0.40 11.88
N GLY A 114 8.57 1.73 11.73
CA GLY A 114 7.53 2.31 10.88
C GLY A 114 7.67 1.96 9.39
N ILE A 115 8.89 1.91 8.86
CA ILE A 115 9.14 1.52 7.46
C ILE A 115 8.82 0.04 7.25
N ILE A 116 9.22 -0.83 8.19
CA ILE A 116 8.96 -2.26 8.06
C ILE A 116 7.45 -2.53 8.23
N LEU A 117 6.77 -1.85 9.16
CA LEU A 117 5.31 -1.97 9.32
C LEU A 117 4.58 -1.50 8.07
N PHE A 118 5.01 -0.41 7.43
CA PHE A 118 4.46 0.05 6.16
C PHE A 118 4.52 -1.07 5.11
N GLY A 119 5.69 -1.69 4.94
CA GLY A 119 5.88 -2.80 4.00
C GLY A 119 5.00 -4.01 4.34
N LEU A 120 5.00 -4.45 5.60
CA LEU A 120 4.19 -5.59 6.04
C LEU A 120 2.68 -5.35 5.86
N TYR A 121 2.18 -4.16 6.18
CA TYR A 121 0.76 -3.83 5.97
C TYR A 121 0.38 -3.76 4.50
N SER A 122 1.30 -3.31 3.63
CA SER A 122 1.06 -3.28 2.19
C SER A 122 0.87 -4.68 1.57
N LEU A 123 1.38 -5.73 2.23
CA LEU A 123 1.31 -7.11 1.77
C LEU A 123 0.07 -7.88 2.27
N VAL A 124 -0.42 -7.58 3.49
CA VAL A 124 -1.53 -8.35 4.10
C VAL A 124 -2.76 -8.40 3.20
N ILE A 125 -3.20 -7.25 2.71
CA ILE A 125 -4.46 -7.16 1.95
C ILE A 125 -4.35 -7.85 0.58
N PRO A 126 -3.29 -7.63 -0.23
CA PRO A 126 -3.08 -8.42 -1.45
C PRO A 126 -3.02 -9.93 -1.19
N LEU A 127 -2.38 -10.37 -0.11
CA LEU A 127 -2.28 -11.80 0.21
C LEU A 127 -3.64 -12.41 0.59
N ILE A 128 -4.44 -11.70 1.38
CA ILE A 128 -5.82 -12.13 1.68
C ILE A 128 -6.65 -12.19 0.39
N SER A 129 -6.53 -11.16 -0.46
CA SER A 129 -7.23 -11.15 -1.74
C SER A 129 -6.83 -12.31 -2.64
N ALA A 130 -5.53 -12.62 -2.72
CA ALA A 130 -5.03 -13.75 -3.48
C ALA A 130 -5.63 -15.08 -2.96
N LEU A 131 -5.72 -15.27 -1.65
CA LEU A 131 -6.37 -16.46 -1.07
C LEU A 131 -7.87 -16.54 -1.43
N ILE A 132 -8.60 -15.42 -1.37
CA ILE A 132 -10.03 -15.38 -1.72
C ILE A 132 -10.23 -15.68 -3.21
N GLN A 133 -9.36 -15.16 -4.08
CA GLN A 133 -9.44 -15.42 -5.52
C GLN A 133 -9.23 -16.89 -5.84
N ILE A 134 -8.23 -17.52 -5.21
CA ILE A 134 -7.97 -18.94 -5.36
C ILE A 134 -9.21 -19.75 -4.93
N LEU A 135 -9.95 -19.32 -3.91
CA LEU A 135 -11.16 -20.01 -3.44
C LEU A 135 -12.42 -19.79 -4.30
N THR A 136 -12.46 -18.74 -5.13
CA THR A 136 -13.69 -18.31 -5.81
C THR A 136 -13.64 -18.50 -7.32
N ASP A 137 -12.53 -19.01 -7.87
CA ASP A 137 -12.20 -19.12 -9.30
C ASP A 137 -12.41 -17.84 -10.13
N ASN A 138 -12.69 -16.72 -9.46
CA ASN A 138 -12.89 -15.42 -10.04
C ASN A 138 -11.57 -14.66 -9.98
N TYR A 139 -10.75 -14.83 -11.03
CA TYR A 139 -9.51 -14.09 -11.16
C TYR A 139 -9.78 -12.59 -11.29
N LYS A 140 -9.60 -11.87 -10.19
CA LYS A 140 -9.57 -10.41 -10.15
C LYS A 140 -8.18 -9.97 -9.74
N ASN A 141 -7.72 -8.80 -10.18
CA ASN A 141 -6.39 -8.35 -9.78
C ASN A 141 -6.35 -8.13 -8.24
N PRO A 142 -5.46 -8.78 -7.46
CA PRO A 142 -5.41 -8.64 -5.99
C PRO A 142 -5.15 -7.21 -5.53
N PHE A 143 -4.57 -6.36 -6.39
CA PHE A 143 -4.36 -4.95 -6.09
C PHE A 143 -5.68 -4.14 -6.05
N MET A 144 -6.78 -4.65 -6.62
CA MET A 144 -8.12 -4.05 -6.56
C MET A 144 -8.72 -4.01 -5.15
N TYR A 145 -8.13 -4.72 -4.19
CA TYR A 145 -8.61 -4.73 -2.81
C TYR A 145 -7.75 -3.92 -1.87
N THR A 146 -6.76 -3.18 -2.38
CA THR A 146 -5.84 -2.41 -1.55
C THR A 146 -6.30 -0.97 -1.34
N ALA A 147 -5.65 -0.25 -0.43
CA ALA A 147 -5.84 1.20 -0.30
C ALA A 147 -5.49 2.00 -1.57
N PHE A 148 -4.83 1.36 -2.56
CA PHE A 148 -4.53 1.92 -3.87
C PHE A 148 -5.55 1.53 -4.95
N SER A 149 -6.58 0.75 -4.61
CA SER A 149 -7.58 0.21 -5.55
C SER A 149 -8.27 1.29 -6.38
N SER A 150 -8.76 2.36 -5.75
CA SER A 150 -9.42 3.47 -6.44
C SER A 150 -8.47 4.20 -7.40
N LEU A 151 -7.19 4.38 -7.02
CA LEU A 151 -6.15 4.91 -7.91
C LEU A 151 -5.88 3.96 -9.07
N TYR A 152 -5.77 2.65 -8.81
CA TYR A 152 -5.54 1.63 -9.83
C TYR A 152 -6.68 1.57 -10.85
N SER A 153 -7.93 1.55 -10.38
CA SER A 153 -9.10 1.52 -11.27
C SER A 153 -9.19 2.78 -12.13
N LEU A 154 -8.88 3.95 -11.57
CA LEU A 154 -8.84 5.20 -12.33
C LEU A 154 -7.73 5.21 -13.38
N THR A 155 -6.51 4.80 -13.03
CA THR A 155 -5.40 4.75 -13.99
C THR A 155 -5.62 3.68 -15.06
N HIS A 156 -6.14 2.52 -14.69
CA HIS A 156 -6.45 1.44 -15.63
C HIS A 156 -7.57 1.84 -16.59
N GLY A 157 -8.64 2.47 -16.10
CA GLY A 157 -9.69 3.04 -16.94
C GLY A 157 -9.15 4.11 -17.90
N TYR A 158 -8.22 4.94 -17.44
CA TYR A 158 -7.56 5.93 -18.29
C TYR A 158 -6.71 5.27 -19.40
N ILE A 159 -5.90 4.28 -19.07
CA ILE A 159 -5.10 3.53 -20.06
C ILE A 159 -6.01 2.86 -21.10
N ASN A 160 -7.06 2.18 -20.65
CA ASN A 160 -8.01 1.51 -21.54
C ASN A 160 -8.73 2.51 -22.47
N SER A 161 -8.99 3.74 -22.01
CA SER A 161 -9.59 4.79 -22.86
C SER A 161 -8.65 5.34 -23.92
N ILE A 162 -7.32 5.30 -23.67
CA ILE A 162 -6.31 5.66 -24.66
C ILE A 162 -6.16 4.54 -25.70
N GLU A 163 -6.20 3.29 -25.26
CA GLU A 163 -6.05 2.11 -26.12
C GLU A 163 -7.31 1.78 -26.92
N SER A 164 -8.49 2.19 -26.44
CA SER A 164 -9.75 1.91 -27.13
C SER A 164 -9.89 2.74 -28.41
N THR A 165 -10.19 2.06 -29.53
CA THR A 165 -10.52 2.67 -30.83
C THR A 165 -11.86 3.41 -30.85
N THR A 166 -12.66 3.28 -29.81
CA THR A 166 -13.92 4.02 -29.62
C THR A 166 -13.67 5.20 -28.69
N GLN A 167 -14.32 6.34 -28.93
CA GLN A 167 -14.22 7.55 -28.09
C GLN A 167 -14.89 7.32 -26.72
N ILE A 168 -14.33 6.43 -25.91
CA ILE A 168 -14.80 6.18 -24.55
C ILE A 168 -14.11 7.22 -23.66
N SER A 169 -14.92 8.01 -22.95
CA SER A 169 -14.40 8.88 -21.90
C SER A 169 -13.65 8.04 -20.86
N PRO A 170 -12.44 8.44 -20.40
CA PRO A 170 -11.75 7.78 -19.29
C PRO A 170 -12.60 7.76 -18.02
N PHE A 171 -13.53 8.71 -17.91
CA PHE A 171 -14.45 8.82 -16.79
C PHE A 171 -15.63 7.84 -16.88
N LYS A 172 -15.85 7.14 -18.00
CA LYS A 172 -16.83 6.05 -18.08
C LYS A 172 -16.50 4.93 -17.07
N TYR A 173 -15.22 4.76 -16.74
CA TYR A 173 -14.76 3.78 -15.76
C TYR A 173 -14.90 4.25 -14.31
N LEU A 174 -15.24 5.53 -14.07
CA LEU A 174 -15.65 6.02 -12.75
C LEU A 174 -17.04 5.53 -12.34
N ASP A 175 -17.88 5.14 -13.31
CA ASP A 175 -19.23 4.65 -13.06
C ASP A 175 -19.28 3.14 -12.78
N GLY A 176 -18.11 2.47 -12.75
CA GLY A 176 -18.03 1.05 -12.43
C GLY A 176 -18.36 0.78 -10.96
N GLU A 177 -19.24 -0.19 -10.71
CA GLU A 177 -19.66 -0.60 -9.36
C GLU A 177 -18.45 -0.89 -8.44
N GLU A 178 -17.39 -1.51 -8.98
CA GLU A 178 -16.15 -1.81 -8.25
C GLU A 178 -15.37 -0.55 -7.84
N PHE A 179 -15.33 0.47 -8.69
CA PHE A 179 -14.68 1.74 -8.37
C PHE A 179 -15.47 2.47 -7.26
N ILE A 180 -16.79 2.55 -7.39
CA ILE A 180 -17.64 3.24 -6.41
C ILE A 180 -17.57 2.53 -5.06
N LEU A 181 -17.68 1.20 -5.06
CA LEU A 181 -17.62 0.40 -3.83
C LEU A 181 -16.25 0.53 -3.15
N SER A 182 -15.15 0.41 -3.90
CA SER A 182 -13.80 0.59 -3.33
C SER A 182 -13.59 2.00 -2.80
N LEU A 183 -14.05 3.03 -3.51
CA LEU A 183 -13.99 4.42 -3.07
C LEU A 183 -14.72 4.63 -1.74
N ILE A 184 -15.96 4.13 -1.62
CA ILE A 184 -16.77 4.25 -0.40
C ILE A 184 -16.09 3.52 0.76
N VAL A 185 -15.73 2.25 0.57
CA VAL A 185 -15.12 1.41 1.61
C VAL A 185 -13.82 2.04 2.13
N PHE A 186 -12.92 2.44 1.23
CA PHE A 186 -11.64 3.01 1.65
C PHE A 186 -11.76 4.44 2.18
N SER A 187 -12.78 5.21 1.78
CA SER A 187 -13.09 6.50 2.40
C SER A 187 -13.53 6.32 3.86
N ILE A 188 -14.40 5.35 4.13
CA ILE A 188 -14.83 5.01 5.49
C ILE A 188 -13.63 4.57 6.34
N ILE A 189 -12.81 3.64 5.82
CA ILE A 189 -11.58 3.18 6.51
C ILE A 189 -10.66 4.35 6.81
N THR A 190 -10.51 5.28 5.86
CA THR A 190 -9.69 6.49 6.01
C THR A 190 -10.18 7.36 7.17
N ILE A 191 -11.48 7.62 7.25
CA ILE A 191 -12.09 8.40 8.34
C ILE A 191 -11.89 7.70 9.68
N VAL A 192 -12.11 6.39 9.74
CA VAL A 192 -11.90 5.59 10.95
C VAL A 192 -10.44 5.67 11.40
N PHE A 193 -9.49 5.50 10.48
CA PHE A 193 -8.05 5.50 10.81
C PHE A 193 -7.57 6.89 11.22
N ALA A 194 -8.03 7.96 10.56
CA ALA A 194 -7.76 9.33 10.99
C ALA A 194 -8.27 9.59 12.40
N THR A 195 -9.50 9.14 12.71
CA THR A 195 -10.10 9.30 14.03
C THR A 195 -9.34 8.50 15.10
N LEU A 196 -9.02 7.24 14.82
CA LEU A 196 -8.25 6.38 15.71
C LEU A 196 -6.85 6.96 15.99
N MET A 197 -6.19 7.51 14.97
CA MET A 197 -4.90 8.17 15.12
C MET A 197 -4.95 9.29 16.16
N VAL A 198 -5.95 10.19 16.04
CA VAL A 198 -6.11 11.32 16.98
C VAL A 198 -6.46 10.84 18.38
N LEU A 199 -7.34 9.84 18.50
CA LEU A 199 -7.76 9.30 19.81
C LEU A 199 -6.62 8.60 20.54
N GLN A 200 -5.78 7.86 19.81
CA GLN A 200 -4.67 7.11 20.39
C GLN A 200 -3.52 8.02 20.79
N GLU A 201 -3.28 9.10 20.04
CA GLU A 201 -2.21 10.02 20.38
C GLU A 201 -2.44 10.72 21.73
N ARG A 202 -3.71 10.94 22.09
CA ARG A 202 -4.06 11.45 23.43
C ARG A 202 -3.66 10.49 24.56
N LYS A 203 -3.56 9.18 24.27
CA LYS A 203 -3.26 8.12 25.25
C LYS A 203 -1.80 7.66 25.21
N ARG A 204 -0.98 8.16 24.29
CA ARG A 204 0.39 7.71 24.09
C ARG A 204 1.28 8.09 25.27
N LYS A 205 1.99 7.10 25.81
CA LYS A 205 2.97 7.27 26.91
C LYS A 205 4.37 7.53 26.35
N ASN A 206 5.14 8.37 27.03
CA ASN A 206 6.49 8.76 26.63
C ASN A 206 7.46 7.58 26.64
N GLU A 207 7.26 6.66 27.58
CA GLU A 207 8.12 5.51 27.80
C GLU A 207 8.14 4.54 26.62
N GLU A 208 7.08 4.51 25.81
CA GLU A 208 6.96 3.63 24.65
C GLU A 208 7.88 4.02 23.50
N ILE A 209 8.43 5.24 23.50
CA ILE A 209 9.29 5.74 22.43
C ILE A 209 10.66 5.06 22.47
N ASP A 210 11.19 4.72 21.30
CA ASP A 210 12.39 3.91 21.09
C ASP A 210 12.31 2.43 21.56
N GLN A 211 11.23 2.02 22.23
CA GLN A 211 10.99 0.63 22.63
C GLN A 211 10.59 -0.28 21.44
N ILE A 212 10.54 -1.60 21.68
CA ILE A 212 10.06 -2.57 20.70
C ILE A 212 8.56 -2.33 20.46
N THR A 213 8.16 -2.23 19.19
CA THR A 213 6.75 -2.02 18.83
C THR A 213 5.93 -3.30 19.08
N SER A 214 5.28 -3.39 20.24
CA SER A 214 4.56 -4.60 20.72
C SER A 214 3.02 -4.49 20.69
N ASN A 215 2.49 -3.41 20.10
CA ASN A 215 1.06 -3.13 20.01
C ASN A 215 0.29 -4.16 19.16
N TYR A 216 -1.05 -4.22 19.30
CA TYR A 216 -1.91 -5.10 18.50
C TYR A 216 -1.79 -4.84 16.98
N PHE A 217 -1.55 -3.59 16.58
CA PHE A 217 -1.27 -3.19 15.19
C PHE A 217 0.24 -3.19 14.86
N GLY A 218 1.06 -3.82 15.70
CA GLY A 218 2.51 -3.90 15.58
C GLY A 218 2.99 -5.29 15.13
N PHE A 219 4.31 -5.49 15.21
CA PHE A 219 4.96 -6.71 14.72
C PHE A 219 4.46 -8.00 15.36
N LYS A 220 4.04 -7.94 16.63
CA LYS A 220 3.60 -9.12 17.39
C LYS A 220 2.50 -9.92 16.67
N ILE A 221 1.61 -9.22 15.97
CA ILE A 221 0.48 -9.83 15.25
C ILE A 221 0.74 -9.80 13.73
N LEU A 222 1.24 -8.67 13.23
CA LEU A 222 1.38 -8.46 11.80
C LEU A 222 2.41 -9.40 11.15
N LEU A 223 3.49 -9.74 11.86
CA LEU A 223 4.54 -10.59 11.33
C LEU A 223 4.10 -12.06 11.22
N PRO A 224 3.49 -12.68 12.25
CA PRO A 224 2.85 -13.99 12.11
C PRO A 224 1.80 -14.04 11.00
N ILE A 225 0.89 -13.07 10.93
CA ILE A 225 -0.16 -13.04 9.91
C ILE A 225 0.44 -12.99 8.50
N ASN A 226 1.40 -12.10 8.26
CA ASN A 226 2.05 -12.03 6.94
C ASN A 226 2.76 -13.34 6.59
N MET A 227 3.45 -13.96 7.53
CA MET A 227 4.10 -15.25 7.27
C MET A 227 3.09 -16.33 6.89
N ILE A 228 2.04 -16.49 7.70
CA ILE A 228 1.00 -17.50 7.49
C ILE A 228 0.35 -17.29 6.12
N LEU A 229 -0.05 -16.06 5.80
CA LEU A 229 -0.69 -15.73 4.53
C LEU A 229 0.24 -15.97 3.34
N THR A 230 1.49 -15.52 3.41
CA THR A 230 2.47 -15.72 2.32
C THR A 230 2.70 -17.21 2.07
N TYR A 231 2.94 -18.00 3.11
CA TYR A 231 3.15 -19.45 2.95
C TYR A 231 1.90 -20.18 2.48
N ALA A 232 0.70 -19.76 2.91
CA ALA A 232 -0.56 -20.31 2.41
C ALA A 232 -0.76 -20.03 0.91
N THR A 233 -0.53 -18.79 0.47
CA THR A 233 -0.61 -18.44 -0.96
C THR A 233 0.45 -19.16 -1.79
N PHE A 234 1.64 -19.36 -1.21
CA PHE A 234 2.75 -20.01 -1.88
C PHE A 234 2.48 -21.50 -2.11
N SER A 235 2.01 -22.23 -1.09
CA SER A 235 1.70 -23.66 -1.24
C SER A 235 0.60 -23.94 -2.26
N LEU A 236 -0.34 -23.00 -2.44
CA LEU A 236 -1.42 -23.12 -3.43
C LEU A 236 -0.94 -22.94 -4.87
N THR A 237 0.14 -22.19 -5.09
CA THR A 237 0.59 -21.80 -6.44
C THR A 237 1.76 -22.64 -6.96
N SER A 238 2.65 -23.12 -6.09
CA SER A 238 3.92 -23.70 -6.54
C SER A 238 3.91 -25.19 -6.82
N GLY A 239 2.83 -25.93 -6.51
CA GLY A 239 2.68 -27.39 -6.69
C GLY A 239 3.74 -28.27 -5.99
N SER A 240 4.76 -27.64 -5.41
CA SER A 240 5.93 -28.22 -4.78
C SER A 240 6.12 -27.52 -3.44
N ILE A 241 6.11 -28.32 -2.38
CA ILE A 241 5.99 -27.87 -0.99
C ILE A 241 7.25 -27.10 -0.53
N ILE A 242 8.39 -27.24 -1.22
CA ILE A 242 9.65 -26.57 -0.89
C ILE A 242 10.41 -26.20 -2.17
N ASN A 243 10.02 -25.10 -2.81
CA ASN A 243 10.80 -24.51 -3.89
C ASN A 243 11.83 -23.51 -3.31
N ILE A 244 12.90 -23.22 -4.05
CA ILE A 244 14.01 -22.35 -3.62
C ILE A 244 13.49 -20.97 -3.15
N SER A 245 12.45 -20.46 -3.78
CA SER A 245 11.77 -19.22 -3.39
C SER A 245 11.13 -19.27 -2.00
N GLY A 246 10.58 -20.42 -1.58
CA GLY A 246 10.02 -20.62 -0.24
C GLY A 246 11.09 -20.58 0.86
N ILE A 247 12.31 -21.05 0.56
CA ILE A 247 13.47 -20.95 1.46
C ILE A 247 13.91 -19.49 1.60
N PHE A 248 14.01 -18.76 0.49
CA PHE A 248 14.34 -17.33 0.50
C PHE A 248 13.31 -16.50 1.27
N LEU A 249 12.01 -16.79 1.13
CA LEU A 249 10.96 -16.16 1.93
C LEU A 249 11.14 -16.44 3.43
N GLY A 250 11.50 -17.67 3.80
CA GLY A 250 11.75 -18.04 5.20
C GLY A 250 12.91 -17.25 5.79
N ILE A 251 14.01 -17.16 5.06
CA ILE A 251 15.18 -16.35 5.43
C ILE A 251 14.79 -14.87 5.54
N PHE A 252 14.02 -14.34 4.59
CA PHE A 252 13.53 -12.97 4.64
C PHE A 252 12.74 -12.69 5.93
N TYR A 253 11.76 -13.53 6.26
CA TYR A 253 10.98 -13.36 7.50
C TYR A 253 11.82 -13.56 8.76
N LEU A 254 12.85 -14.41 8.72
CA LEU A 254 13.80 -14.58 9.81
C LEU A 254 14.61 -13.28 10.02
N ILE A 255 15.08 -12.64 8.94
CA ILE A 255 15.75 -11.33 9.00
C ILE A 255 14.79 -10.29 9.59
N VAL A 256 13.52 -10.25 9.18
CA VAL A 256 12.54 -9.33 9.74
C VAL A 256 12.31 -9.58 11.24
N TYR A 257 12.30 -10.85 11.68
CA TYR A 257 12.23 -11.20 13.11
C TYR A 257 13.45 -10.71 13.90
N MET A 258 14.65 -10.83 13.33
CA MET A 258 15.88 -10.33 13.94
C MET A 258 15.87 -8.79 14.04
N LEU A 259 15.39 -8.10 13.01
CA LEU A 259 15.22 -6.65 13.01
C LEU A 259 14.19 -6.22 14.07
N TYR A 260 13.06 -6.93 14.18
CA TYR A 260 12.06 -6.69 15.21
C TYR A 260 12.62 -6.86 16.63
N GLN A 261 13.39 -7.91 16.88
CA GLN A 261 14.02 -8.14 18.20
C GLN A 261 15.23 -7.24 18.47
N LYS A 262 15.69 -6.50 17.45
CA LYS A 262 16.92 -5.68 17.48
C LYS A 262 18.15 -6.45 17.95
N ASN A 263 18.14 -7.78 17.80
CA ASN A 263 19.14 -8.69 18.31
C ASN A 263 19.39 -9.79 17.28
N ILE A 264 20.66 -10.02 16.96
CA ILE A 264 21.09 -11.06 16.01
C ILE A 264 20.88 -12.46 16.63
N LYS A 265 21.18 -12.61 17.92
CA LYS A 265 20.94 -13.85 18.66
C LYS A 265 19.53 -13.84 19.24
N MET A 266 18.61 -14.53 18.57
CA MET A 266 17.23 -14.68 19.06
C MET A 266 17.14 -15.77 20.13
N LYS A 267 16.23 -15.58 21.09
CA LYS A 267 15.89 -16.65 22.06
C LYS A 267 15.27 -17.85 21.32
N PRO A 268 15.49 -19.10 21.77
CA PRO A 268 14.99 -20.31 21.10
C PRO A 268 13.48 -20.27 20.82
N ARG A 269 12.69 -19.68 21.73
CA ARG A 269 11.25 -19.48 21.55
C ARG A 269 10.85 -18.78 20.24
N TYR A 270 11.66 -17.86 19.72
CA TYR A 270 11.32 -17.12 18.51
C TYR A 270 11.58 -17.93 17.24
N TYR A 271 12.58 -18.81 17.24
CA TYR A 271 12.77 -19.78 16.16
C TYR A 271 11.59 -20.75 16.10
N ILE A 272 11.08 -21.18 17.27
CA ILE A 272 9.89 -22.03 17.35
C ILE A 272 8.66 -21.30 16.78
N ILE A 273 8.42 -20.05 17.17
CA ILE A 273 7.29 -19.26 16.64
C ILE A 273 7.43 -19.05 15.13
N TRP A 274 8.63 -18.74 14.65
CA TRP A 274 8.92 -18.59 13.22
C TRP A 274 8.60 -19.88 12.46
N ALA A 275 9.13 -21.03 12.90
CA ALA A 275 8.88 -22.33 12.29
C ALA A 275 7.38 -22.71 12.34
N ALA A 276 6.72 -22.47 13.48
CA ALA A 276 5.30 -22.76 13.66
C ALA A 276 4.42 -21.97 12.68
N ASN A 277 4.73 -20.68 12.43
CA ASN A 277 3.98 -19.87 11.46
C ASN A 277 4.16 -20.37 10.02
N ILE A 278 5.34 -20.86 9.65
CA ILE A 278 5.58 -21.48 8.34
C ILE A 278 4.72 -22.73 8.20
N ILE A 279 4.76 -23.63 9.19
CA ILE A 279 3.98 -24.87 9.20
C ILE A 279 2.47 -24.56 9.13
N LEU A 280 1.99 -23.60 9.92
CA LEU A 280 0.59 -23.16 9.88
C LEU A 280 0.18 -22.62 8.51
N GLY A 281 1.02 -21.78 7.89
CA GLY A 281 0.76 -21.28 6.54
C GLY A 281 0.66 -22.39 5.50
N LEU A 282 1.62 -23.33 5.51
CA LEU A 282 1.60 -24.50 4.62
C LEU A 282 0.37 -25.39 4.86
N LEU A 283 0.00 -25.64 6.11
CA LEU A 283 -1.20 -26.42 6.44
C LEU A 283 -2.48 -25.74 5.93
N ILE A 284 -2.62 -24.42 6.13
CA ILE A 284 -3.77 -23.67 5.63
C ILE A 284 -3.83 -23.77 4.11
N GLY A 285 -2.72 -23.54 3.41
CA GLY A 285 -2.74 -23.64 1.95
C GLY A 285 -2.97 -25.07 1.44
N LEU A 286 -2.50 -26.10 2.13
CA LEU A 286 -2.84 -27.50 1.81
C LEU A 286 -4.33 -27.78 1.99
N ILE A 287 -4.93 -27.35 3.10
CA ILE A 287 -6.37 -27.47 3.34
C ILE A 287 -7.16 -26.78 2.24
N LEU A 288 -6.77 -25.55 1.88
CA LEU A 288 -7.42 -24.80 0.81
C LEU A 288 -7.26 -25.49 -0.54
N SER A 289 -6.10 -26.09 -0.84
CA SER A 289 -5.89 -26.85 -2.09
C SER A 289 -6.77 -28.11 -2.17
N TYR A 290 -7.06 -28.74 -1.04
CA TYR A 290 -7.94 -29.91 -0.97
C TYR A 290 -9.40 -29.55 -1.34
N PHE A 291 -9.85 -28.35 -0.98
CA PHE A 291 -11.19 -27.86 -1.34
C PHE A 291 -11.34 -27.40 -2.81
N GLN A 292 -10.24 -27.37 -3.58
CA GLN A 292 -10.26 -27.03 -5.00
C GLN A 292 -10.37 -28.25 -5.93
N VAL A 293 -10.30 -29.48 -5.38
CA VAL A 293 -10.54 -30.74 -6.10
C VAL A 293 -12.03 -31.09 -6.02
#